data_AF-A0A378PZD5-F1
#
_entry.id   AF-A0A378PZD5-F1
#
_cell.length_a   1.000
_cell.length_b   1.000
_cell.length_c   1.000
_cell.angle_alpha   90.00
_cell.angle_beta   90.00
_cell.angle_gamma   90.00
#
_symmetry.space_group_name_H-M   'P 1'
#
loop_
_entity.id
_entity.type
_entity.pdbx_description
1 polymer ?
#
loop_
_entity_poly.entity_id
_entity_poly.type
_entity_poly.pdbx_seq_one_letter_code
_entity_poly.pdbx_strand_id
1 'polypeptide(L)' 'MTTNTPPLTKLPYRRALLMAGEGLRFGYYLGIYQALCDTGRRPDLVIGNCGGAMATALLLEALSDLSLTNRQSLAL' A
#
# COMPACT_ATOMS: atom_id res chain seq x y z
N MET A 1 -23.54 0.25 26.77
CA MET A 1 -22.65 0.89 25.78
C MET A 1 -21.24 0.85 26.34
N THR A 2 -20.52 -0.25 26.13
CA THR A 2 -19.15 -0.46 26.59
C THR A 2 -18.26 -0.48 25.35
N THR A 3 -17.49 0.58 25.13
CA THR A 3 -16.50 0.61 24.05
C THR A 3 -15.32 -0.23 24.50
N ASN A 4 -15.36 -1.51 24.16
CA ASN A 4 -14.24 -2.44 24.32
C ASN A 4 -13.15 -2.04 23.32
N THR A 5 -12.39 -1.00 23.65
CA THR A 5 -11.20 -0.61 22.89
C THR A 5 -10.05 -1.42 23.47
N PRO A 6 -9.57 -2.47 22.78
CA PRO A 6 -8.43 -3.23 23.27
C PRO A 6 -7.18 -2.31 23.35
N PRO A 7 -6.31 -2.51 24.35
CA PRO A 7 -5.06 -1.77 24.46
C PRO A 7 -4.22 -2.00 23.20
N LEU A 8 -3.62 -0.93 22.64
CA LEU A 8 -2.80 -0.97 21.43
C LEU A 8 -1.47 -1.71 21.69
N THR A 9 -1.54 -3.00 21.95
CA THR A 9 -0.42 -3.93 21.92
C THR A 9 0.10 -3.96 20.48
N LYS A 10 1.31 -3.41 20.28
CA LYS A 10 2.16 -3.45 19.07
C LYS A 10 1.45 -4.00 17.81
N LEU A 11 0.64 -3.17 17.17
CA LEU A 11 -0.07 -3.54 15.93
C LEU A 11 0.96 -3.88 14.82
N PRO A 12 0.73 -4.94 14.03
CA PRO A 12 1.67 -5.38 13.00
C PRO A 12 1.88 -4.35 11.87
N TYR A 13 0.95 -3.41 11.72
CA TYR A 13 0.97 -2.37 10.70
C TYR A 13 0.78 -1.00 11.33
N ARG A 14 1.58 0.00 10.91
CA ARG A 14 1.51 1.36 11.45
C ARG A 14 0.64 2.28 10.58
N ARG A 15 0.65 2.08 9.26
CA ARG A 15 -0.12 2.89 8.30
C ARG A 15 -0.77 2.00 7.25
N ALA A 16 -2.09 2.12 7.09
CA ALA A 16 -2.86 1.38 6.10
C ALA A 16 -3.45 2.32 5.03
N LEU A 17 -3.38 1.91 3.77
CA LEU A 17 -4.02 2.56 2.65
C LEU A 17 -5.17 1.67 2.16
N LEU A 18 -6.41 2.16 2.32
CA LEU A 18 -7.61 1.48 1.83
C LEU A 18 -8.05 2.09 0.49
N MET A 19 -7.94 1.30 -0.57
CA MET A 19 -8.36 1.64 -1.93
C MET A 19 -9.79 1.12 -2.15
N ALA A 20 -10.78 1.88 -1.68
CA ALA A 20 -12.20 1.59 -1.89
C ALA A 20 -12.60 1.89 -3.33
N GLY A 21 -12.52 0.90 -4.22
CA GLY A 21 -12.58 1.13 -5.66
C GLY A 21 -13.99 1.28 -6.25
N GLU A 22 -14.16 2.24 -7.17
CA GLU A 22 -15.31 2.40 -8.06
C GLU A 22 -14.88 2.37 -9.55
N GLY A 23 -14.50 1.18 -10.05
CA GLY A 23 -14.17 0.99 -11.48
C GLY A 23 -12.76 1.42 -11.89
N LEU A 24 -12.62 1.99 -13.10
CA LEU A 24 -11.33 2.25 -13.79
C LEU A 24 -10.50 3.41 -13.20
N ARG A 25 -10.97 4.10 -12.16
CA ARG A 25 -10.25 5.21 -11.50
C ARG A 25 -9.06 4.75 -10.65
N PHE A 26 -8.64 3.49 -10.80
CA PHE A 26 -7.60 2.85 -9.99
C PHE A 26 -6.24 3.57 -10.10
N GLY A 27 -5.96 4.25 -11.22
CA GLY A 27 -4.72 5.01 -11.43
C GLY A 27 -4.51 6.14 -10.41
N TYR A 28 -5.58 6.72 -9.88
CA TYR A 28 -5.47 7.77 -8.85
C TYR A 28 -4.81 7.24 -7.56
N TYR A 29 -5.08 5.99 -7.19
CA TYR A 29 -4.50 5.40 -5.97
C TYR A 29 -2.98 5.21 -6.05
N LEU A 30 -2.41 5.03 -7.26
CA LEU A 30 -0.96 4.98 -7.46
C LEU A 30 -0.33 6.35 -7.18
N GLY A 31 -0.98 7.43 -7.62
CA GLY A 31 -0.56 8.81 -7.30
C GLY A 31 -0.62 9.12 -5.81
N ILE A 32 -1.70 8.69 -5.12
CA ILE A 32 -1.80 8.81 -3.66
C ILE A 32 -0.65 8.05 -2.98
N TYR A 33 -0.37 6.82 -3.42
CA TYR A 33 0.71 6.02 -2.87
C TYR A 33 2.07 6.72 -3.06
N GLN A 34 2.33 7.27 -4.25
CA GLN A 34 3.57 8.01 -4.53
C GLN A 34 3.71 9.22 -3.61
N ALA A 35 2.66 10.05 -3.47
CA ALA A 35 2.68 11.21 -2.58
C ALA A 35 2.89 10.81 -1.10
N LEU A 36 2.34 9.68 -0.67
CA LEU A 36 2.60 9.13 0.65
C LEU A 36 4.05 8.69 0.82
N CYS A 37 4.67 8.09 -0.20
CA CYS A 37 6.09 7.76 -0.19
C CYS A 37 6.95 9.03 -0.09
N ASP A 38 6.69 10.04 -0.92
CA ASP A 38 7.45 11.30 -0.97
C ASP A 38 7.39 12.07 0.36
N THR A 39 6.28 11.95 1.09
CA THR A 39 6.08 12.59 2.40
C THR A 39 6.60 11.76 3.59
N GLY A 40 7.31 10.65 3.35
CA GLY A 40 7.78 9.74 4.42
C GLY A 40 6.65 9.00 5.14
N ARG A 41 5.46 8.96 4.53
CA ARG A 41 4.23 8.33 5.02
C ARG A 41 3.89 7.05 4.28
N ARG A 42 4.91 6.34 3.80
CA ARG A 42 4.75 5.06 3.12
C ARG A 42 3.83 4.13 3.95
N PRO A 43 2.73 3.64 3.36
CA PRO A 43 1.84 2.70 4.03
C PRO A 43 2.47 1.30 4.05
N ASP A 44 2.28 0.61 5.17
CA ASP A 44 2.78 -0.75 5.42
C ASP A 44 1.75 -1.82 5.06
N LEU A 45 0.49 -1.40 4.89
CA LEU A 45 -0.64 -2.26 4.50
C LEU A 45 -1.44 -1.57 3.41
N VAL A 46 -1.69 -2.28 2.30
CA VAL A 46 -2.55 -1.80 1.21
C VAL A 46 -3.69 -2.80 1.03
N ILE A 47 -4.92 -2.31 1.11
CA ILE A 47 -6.14 -3.13 0.94
C ILE A 47 -6.94 -2.49 -0.20
N GLY A 48 -7.35 -3.28 -1.18
CA GLY A 48 -8.20 -2.80 -2.27
C GLY A 48 -9.30 -3.81 -2.62
N ASN A 49 -10.47 -3.31 -3.01
CA ASN A 49 -11.61 -4.12 -3.46
C ASN A 49 -12.10 -3.67 -4.85
N CYS A 50 -12.69 -4.59 -5.62
CA CYS A 50 -13.17 -4.35 -6.99
C CYS A 50 -12.08 -3.69 -7.87
N GLY A 51 -12.28 -2.45 -8.35
CA GLY A 51 -11.28 -1.70 -9.11
C GLY A 51 -10.03 -1.31 -8.30
N GLY A 52 -10.17 -1.19 -6.97
CA GLY A 52 -9.04 -0.94 -6.07
C GLY A 52 -8.10 -2.14 -5.95
N ALA A 53 -8.60 -3.37 -6.15
CA ALA A 53 -7.76 -4.57 -6.15
C ALA A 53 -6.77 -4.58 -7.33
N MET A 54 -7.17 -4.03 -8.49
CA MET A 54 -6.26 -3.85 -9.63
C MET A 54 -5.13 -2.85 -9.32
N ALA A 55 -5.43 -1.71 -8.68
CA ALA A 55 -4.39 -0.80 -8.22
C ALA A 55 -3.43 -1.47 -7.23
N THR A 56 -3.95 -2.23 -6.27
CA THR A 56 -3.13 -2.99 -5.32
C THR A 56 -2.23 -4.01 -6.03
N ALA A 57 -2.76 -4.73 -7.02
CA ALA A 57 -1.99 -5.71 -7.80
C ALA A 57 -0.87 -5.04 -8.63
N LEU A 58 -1.18 -3.93 -9.32
CA LEU A 58 -0.18 -3.15 -10.06
C LEU A 58 0.90 -2.59 -9.14
N LEU A 59 0.52 -2.13 -7.95
CA LEU A 59 1.46 -1.64 -6.96
C LEU A 59 2.37 -2.76 -6.44
N LEU A 60 1.81 -3.95 -6.21
CA LEU A 60 2.60 -5.13 -5.81
C LEU A 60 3.63 -5.49 -6.88
N GLU A 61 3.25 -5.46 -8.16
CA GLU A 61 4.15 -5.72 -9.28
C GLU A 61 5.24 -4.64 -9.42
N ALA A 62 4.87 -3.36 -9.30
CA ALA A 62 5.84 -2.28 -9.36
C ALA A 62 6.87 -2.36 -8.22
N LEU A 63 6.43 -2.78 -7.02
CA LEU A 63 7.31 -2.96 -5.87
C LEU A 63 8.15 -4.24 -5.97
N SER A 64 7.63 -5.31 -6.57
CA SER A 64 8.39 -6.55 -6.78
C SER A 64 9.53 -6.31 -7.78
N ASP A 65 9.29 -5.57 -8.86
CA ASP A 65 10.30 -5.24 -9.87
C ASP A 65 11.42 -4.35 -9.30
N LEU A 66 11.08 -3.38 -8.46
CA LEU A 66 12.08 -2.59 -7.71
C LEU A 66 12.92 -3.47 -6.77
N SER A 67 12.34 -4.51 -6.19
CA SER A 67 13.08 -5.45 -5.33
C SER A 67 14.03 -6.35 -6.11
N LEU A 68 13.69 -6.70 -7.35
CA LEU A 68 14.53 -7.50 -8.24
C LEU A 68 15.64 -6.65 -8.87
N THR A 69 15.31 -5.44 -9.32
CA THR A 69 16.29 -4.48 -9.86
C THR A 69 17.34 -4.13 -8.80
N ASN A 70 16.94 -3.85 -7.56
CA ASN A 70 17.87 -3.52 -6.47
C ASN A 70 18.79 -4.71 -6.10
N ARG A 71 18.35 -5.95 -6.32
CA ARG A 71 19.20 -7.14 -6.15
C ARG A 71 20.21 -7.32 -7.29
N GLN A 72 19.88 -6.93 -8.52
CA GLN A 72 20.82 -7.01 -9.65
C GLN A 72 21.92 -5.94 -9.56
N SER A 73 21.62 -4.76 -9.03
CA SER A 73 22.61 -3.69 -8.82
C SER A 73 23.66 -3.98 -7.75
N LEU A 74 23.42 -4.98 -6.88
CA LEU A 74 24.35 -5.44 -5.84
C LEU A 74 25.17 -6.68 -6.28
N ALA A 75 24.91 -7.20 -7.48
CA ALA A 75 25.60 -8.36 -8.05
C ALA A 75 26.60 -7.98 -9.15
N LEU A 76 26.89 -6.69 -9.33
CA LEU A 76 27.93 -6.13 -10.20
C LEU A 76 28.95 -5.36 -9.35
#